data_AF-A0A645IGK3-F1
#
_entry.id   AF-A0A645IGK3-F1
#
_cell.length_a   1.000
_cell.length_b   1.000
_cell.length_c   1.000
_cell.angle_alpha   90.00
_cell.angle_beta   90.00
_cell.angle_gamma   90.00
#
_symmetry.space_group_name_H-M   'P 1'
#
loop_
_entity.id
_entity.type
_entity.pdbx_description
1 polymer ?
#
loop_
_entity_poly.entity_id
_entity_poly.type
_entity_poly.pdbx_seq_one_letter_code
_entity_poly.pdbx_strand_id
1 'polypeptide(L)'
;MRGLEGVKEATYKIGDLTVNVAVASGLSNARKVLDAVKSGEKNYHLIEIMACPGGCINGGGQPLQPDYVKNREDIREKRMNALYDQDQAMTLRKSHESPVVQALYKDFFEKPNSHKSHEILHTKYVARDRF
;
A
#
# COMPACT_ATOMS: atom_id res chain seq x y z
N MET A 1 9.72 4.54 2.30
CA MET A 1 9.18 3.22 1.90
C MET A 1 9.13 3.06 0.38
N ARG A 2 10.28 2.85 -0.30
CA ARG A 2 10.34 2.56 -1.75
C ARG A 2 11.21 1.32 -1.98
N GLY A 3 11.26 0.81 -3.21
CA GLY A 3 12.10 -0.35 -3.57
C GLY A 3 11.37 -1.69 -3.54
N LEU A 4 12.06 -2.72 -4.06
CA LEU A 4 11.52 -4.06 -4.31
C LEU A 4 11.88 -5.09 -3.22
N GLU A 5 12.49 -4.63 -2.12
CA GLU A 5 12.77 -5.46 -0.95
C GLU A 5 11.48 -6.08 -0.39
N GLY A 6 11.57 -7.33 0.05
CA GLY A 6 10.42 -8.13 0.48
C GLY A 6 9.76 -7.61 1.76
N VAL A 7 10.55 -7.07 2.68
CA VAL A 7 10.08 -6.36 3.88
C VAL A 7 10.86 -5.06 3.97
N LYS A 8 10.15 -3.96 4.17
CA LYS A 8 10.71 -2.63 4.38
C LYS A 8 10.19 -2.09 5.68
N GLU A 9 11.06 -1.47 6.46
CA GLU A 9 10.72 -0.85 7.75
C GLU A 9 11.15 0.62 7.72
N ALA A 10 10.39 1.47 8.40
CA ALA A 10 10.78 2.86 8.61
C ALA A 10 10.17 3.39 9.90
N THR A 11 10.85 4.38 10.48
CA THR A 11 10.35 5.15 11.61
C THR A 11 10.21 6.61 11.17
N TYR A 12 9.01 7.15 11.37
CA TYR A 12 8.67 8.53 11.03
C TYR A 12 8.33 9.31 12.29
N LYS A 13 8.79 10.56 12.37
CA LYS A 13 8.38 11.49 13.42
C LYS A 13 7.24 12.37 12.90
N ILE A 14 6.07 12.29 13.51
CA ILE A 14 4.87 13.06 13.15
C ILE A 14 4.48 13.90 14.37
N GLY A 15 4.93 15.16 14.38
CA GLY A 15 4.87 15.98 15.59
C GLY A 15 5.68 15.31 16.71
N ASP A 16 5.05 15.04 17.84
CA ASP A 16 5.65 14.34 18.98
C ASP A 16 5.54 12.81 18.89
N LEU A 17 4.79 12.29 17.92
CA LEU A 17 4.57 10.86 17.76
C LEU A 17 5.68 10.20 16.92
N THR A 18 6.30 9.15 17.46
CA THR A 18 7.20 8.27 16.72
C THR A 18 6.41 7.10 16.14
N VAL A 19 6.26 7.06 14.82
CA VAL A 19 5.47 6.08 14.09
C VAL A 19 6.38 5.09 13.37
N ASN A 20 6.52 3.89 13.95
CA ASN A 20 7.11 2.73 13.29
C ASN A 20 6.13 2.12 12.28
N VAL A 21 6.57 1.90 11.04
CA VAL A 21 5.77 1.29 9.98
C VAL A 21 6.52 0.18 9.25
N ALA A 22 5.77 -0.77 8.70
CA ALA A 22 6.30 -1.85 7.87
C ALA A 22 5.51 -1.99 6.56
N VAL A 23 6.20 -2.41 5.49
CA VAL A 23 5.59 -2.80 4.22
C VAL A 23 6.10 -4.19 3.86
N ALA A 24 5.19 -5.14 3.67
CA ALA A 24 5.49 -6.50 3.24
C ALA A 24 4.98 -6.73 1.81
N SER A 25 5.87 -7.17 0.93
CA SER A 25 5.52 -7.53 -0.45
C SER A 25 5.69 -9.03 -0.66
N GLY A 26 4.58 -9.71 -0.98
CA GLY A 26 4.49 -11.17 -1.01
C GLY A 26 3.92 -11.75 0.28
N LEU A 27 3.04 -12.75 0.18
CA LEU A 27 2.42 -13.41 1.34
C LEU A 27 3.43 -14.15 2.24
N SER A 28 4.54 -14.62 1.67
CA SER A 28 5.64 -15.23 2.46
C SER A 28 6.31 -14.21 3.38
N ASN A 29 6.47 -12.96 2.93
CA ASN A 29 7.02 -11.87 3.72
C ASN A 29 5.98 -11.33 4.71
N ALA A 30 4.70 -11.29 4.33
CA ALA A 30 3.61 -10.96 5.23
C ALA A 30 3.61 -11.87 6.47
N ARG A 31 3.78 -13.19 6.28
CA ARG A 31 3.89 -14.15 7.38
C ARG A 31 5.04 -13.79 8.35
N LYS A 32 6.24 -13.49 7.83
CA LYS A 32 7.39 -13.09 8.65
C LYS A 32 7.08 -11.86 9.51
N VAL A 33 6.49 -10.82 8.90
CA VAL A 33 6.12 -9.58 9.61
C VAL A 33 5.09 -9.86 10.69
N LEU A 34 4.05 -10.64 10.38
CA LEU A 34 3.00 -10.98 11.35
C LEU A 34 3.53 -11.87 12.50
N ASP A 35 4.42 -12.82 12.21
CA ASP A 35 5.03 -13.67 13.23
C ASP A 35 5.93 -12.85 14.18
N ALA A 36 6.71 -11.89 13.65
CA ALA A 36 7.54 -10.98 14.46
C ALA A 36 6.72 -10.01 15.32
N VAL A 37 5.54 -9.58 14.83
CA VAL A 37 4.59 -8.80 15.63
C VAL A 37 3.98 -9.66 16.73
N LYS A 38 3.55 -10.87 16.39
CA LYS A 38 2.91 -11.80 17.34
C LYS A 38 3.87 -12.25 18.45
N SER A 39 5.16 -12.39 18.16
CA SER A 39 6.19 -12.73 19.15
C SER A 39 6.59 -11.56 20.05
N GLY A 40 6.21 -10.32 19.68
CA GLY A 40 6.66 -9.10 20.35
C GLY A 40 8.07 -8.63 19.95
N GLU A 41 8.72 -9.29 18.98
CA GLU A 41 10.02 -8.87 18.43
C GLU A 41 9.93 -7.48 17.79
N LYS A 42 8.82 -7.20 17.10
CA LYS A 42 8.60 -5.94 16.37
C LYS A 42 7.29 -5.27 16.78
N ASN A 43 7.36 -3.97 17.01
CA ASN A 43 6.21 -3.13 17.35
C ASN A 43 6.00 -2.06 16.26
N TYR A 44 4.98 -2.27 15.42
CA TYR A 44 4.58 -1.35 14.36
C TYR A 44 3.23 -0.71 14.67
N HIS A 45 3.05 0.53 14.23
CA HIS A 45 1.78 1.26 14.32
C HIS A 45 0.94 1.10 13.04
N LEU A 46 1.60 0.88 11.90
CA LEU A 46 0.95 0.66 10.60
C LEU A 46 1.73 -0.37 9.78
N ILE A 47 1.01 -1.32 9.19
CA ILE A 47 1.59 -2.36 8.32
C ILE A 47 0.81 -2.39 7.01
N GLU A 48 1.52 -2.30 5.89
CA GLU A 48 0.97 -2.52 4.56
C GLU A 48 1.37 -3.92 4.06
N ILE A 49 0.40 -4.69 3.54
CA ILE A 49 0.62 -6.02 3.00
C ILE A 49 0.15 -6.07 1.55
N MET A 50 1.05 -6.43 0.64
CA MET A 50 0.74 -6.70 -0.75
C MET A 50 0.93 -8.19 -1.04
N ALA A 51 -0.06 -8.84 -1.65
CA ALA A 51 0.01 -10.28 -1.91
C ALA A 51 1.06 -10.67 -2.97
N CYS A 52 1.22 -9.85 -4.01
CA CYS A 52 2.16 -10.09 -5.10
C CYS A 52 3.54 -9.46 -4.81
N PRO A 53 4.65 -10.15 -5.10
CA PRO A 53 5.99 -9.56 -5.01
C PRO A 53 6.13 -8.36 -5.95
N GLY A 54 6.55 -7.21 -5.43
CA GLY A 54 6.60 -5.93 -6.15
C GLY A 54 5.28 -5.16 -6.17
N GLY A 55 4.20 -5.68 -5.56
CA GLY A 55 2.88 -5.04 -5.52
C GLY A 55 2.06 -5.27 -6.79
N CYS A 56 1.01 -4.47 -6.98
CA CYS A 56 0.01 -4.65 -8.03
C CYS A 56 0.57 -4.59 -9.46
N ILE A 57 1.68 -3.88 -9.67
CA ILE A 57 2.38 -3.80 -10.97
C ILE A 57 2.87 -5.15 -11.48
N ASN A 58 2.91 -6.17 -10.62
CA ASN A 58 3.29 -7.55 -10.90
C ASN A 58 2.17 -8.53 -10.52
N GLY A 59 0.92 -8.08 -10.49
CA GLY A 59 -0.25 -8.93 -10.25
C GLY A 59 -0.50 -9.91 -11.39
N GLY A 60 -1.22 -11.00 -11.09
CA GLY A 60 -1.49 -12.08 -12.05
C GLY A 60 -2.30 -11.67 -13.29
N GLY A 61 -2.94 -10.50 -13.28
CA GLY A 61 -3.64 -9.92 -14.44
C GLY A 61 -2.76 -9.09 -15.36
N GLN A 62 -1.47 -8.91 -15.06
CA GLN A 62 -0.57 -8.10 -15.88
C GLN A 62 -0.12 -8.83 -17.14
N PRO A 63 0.23 -8.12 -18.24
CA PRO A 63 0.73 -8.75 -19.46
C PRO A 63 1.92 -9.67 -19.20
N LEU A 64 1.81 -10.91 -19.67
CA LEU A 64 2.90 -11.87 -19.66
C LEU A 64 4.06 -11.33 -20.50
N GLN A 65 5.27 -11.59 -20.02
CA GLN A 65 6.50 -11.13 -20.66
C GLN A 65 7.30 -12.36 -21.07
N PRO A 66 7.84 -12.39 -22.30
CA PRO A 66 8.70 -13.47 -22.74
C PRO A 66 9.92 -13.65 -21.82
N ASP A 67 10.42 -14.87 -21.73
CA ASP A 67 11.51 -15.20 -20.81
C ASP A 67 12.79 -14.42 -21.12
N TYR A 68 13.08 -14.15 -22.40
CA TYR A 68 14.24 -13.34 -22.78
C TYR A 68 14.18 -11.91 -22.23
N VAL A 69 12.99 -11.35 -21.98
CA VAL A 69 12.82 -10.03 -21.37
C VAL A 69 13.08 -10.12 -19.87
N LYS A 70 12.43 -11.07 -19.20
CA LYS A 70 12.57 -11.29 -17.74
C LYS A 70 14.01 -11.61 -17.32
N ASN A 71 14.76 -12.28 -18.19
CA ASN A 71 16.16 -12.65 -17.94
C ASN A 71 17.15 -11.48 -18.14
N ARG A 72 16.73 -10.37 -18.74
CA ARG A 72 17.60 -9.22 -19.01
C ARG A 72 17.29 -8.02 -18.12
N GLU A 73 16.05 -7.88 -17.68
CA GLU A 73 15.59 -6.66 -17.01
C GLU A 73 14.56 -6.98 -15.92
N ASP A 74 14.59 -6.21 -14.82
CA ASP A 74 13.50 -6.23 -13.84
C ASP A 74 12.37 -5.32 -14.29
N ILE A 75 11.35 -5.93 -14.91
CA ILE A 75 10.17 -5.24 -15.43
C ILE A 75 9.38 -4.55 -14.30
N ARG A 76 9.49 -5.05 -13.06
CA ARG A 76 8.81 -4.45 -11.91
C ARG A 76 9.41 -3.09 -11.62
N GLU A 77 10.72 -2.94 -11.71
CA GLU A 77 11.40 -1.67 -11.50
C GLU A 77 10.95 -0.63 -12.54
N LYS A 78 10.90 -1.01 -13.82
CA LYS A 78 10.42 -0.11 -14.88
C LYS A 78 8.98 0.34 -14.67
N ARG A 79 8.07 -0.59 -14.34
CA ARG A 79 6.66 -0.28 -14.07
C ARG A 79 6.51 0.61 -12.82
N MET A 80 7.30 0.34 -11.79
CA MET A 80 7.32 1.14 -10.56
C MET A 80 7.81 2.57 -10.84
N ASN A 81 8.90 2.73 -11.58
CA ASN A 81 9.48 4.03 -11.90
C ASN A 81 8.50 4.88 -12.70
N ALA A 82 7.77 4.31 -13.67
CA ALA A 82 6.75 5.05 -14.40
C ALA A 82 5.70 5.71 -13.49
N LEU A 83 5.29 5.03 -12.40
CA LEU A 83 4.36 5.58 -11.41
C LEU A 83 5.01 6.68 -10.56
N TYR A 84 6.28 6.51 -10.18
CA TYR A 84 7.00 7.52 -9.40
C TYR A 84 7.33 8.78 -10.21
N ASP A 85 7.69 8.62 -11.47
CA ASP A 85 7.94 9.71 -12.39
C ASP A 85 6.66 10.51 -12.62
N GLN A 86 5.52 9.81 -12.79
CA GLN A 86 4.21 10.45 -12.87
C GLN A 86 3.87 11.22 -11.58
N ASP A 87 4.01 10.60 -10.39
CA ASP A 87 3.76 11.27 -9.10
C ASP A 87 4.63 12.52 -8.94
N GLN A 88 5.92 12.46 -9.33
CA GLN A 88 6.82 13.60 -9.24
C GLN A 88 6.44 14.74 -10.19
N ALA A 89 5.89 14.43 -11.36
CA ALA A 89 5.45 15.41 -12.35
C ALA A 89 4.09 16.05 -12.01
N MET A 90 3.33 15.50 -11.07
CA MET A 90 2.02 16.04 -10.69
C MET A 90 2.14 17.29 -9.82
N THR A 91 1.30 18.29 -10.11
CA THR A 91 1.19 19.49 -9.28
C THR A 91 0.56 19.19 -7.91
N LEU A 92 -0.43 18.28 -7.88
CA LEU A 92 -1.11 17.83 -6.67
C LEU A 92 -0.61 16.43 -6.29
N ARG A 93 0.02 16.31 -5.13
CA ARG A 93 0.68 15.06 -4.68
C ARG A 93 0.18 14.53 -3.34
N LYS A 94 -0.83 15.18 -2.76
CA LYS A 94 -1.52 14.70 -1.55
C LYS A 94 -2.98 14.45 -1.87
N SER A 95 -3.50 13.30 -1.44
CA SER A 95 -4.87 12.88 -1.77
C SER A 95 -5.94 13.89 -1.34
N HIS A 96 -5.74 14.60 -0.21
CA HIS A 96 -6.68 15.60 0.30
C HIS A 96 -6.64 16.96 -0.43
N GLU A 97 -5.64 17.19 -1.28
CA GLU A 97 -5.56 18.38 -2.14
C GLU A 97 -6.30 18.18 -3.47
N SER A 98 -6.79 16.96 -3.75
CA SER A 98 -7.54 16.67 -4.98
C SER A 98 -8.88 17.43 -4.99
N PRO A 99 -9.16 18.27 -6.00
CA PRO A 99 -10.40 19.03 -6.07
C PRO A 99 -11.63 18.12 -6.23
N VAL A 100 -11.47 16.98 -6.90
CA VAL A 100 -12.55 15.99 -7.06
C VAL A 100 -12.91 15.35 -5.71
N VAL A 101 -11.91 14.99 -4.91
CA VAL A 101 -12.13 14.42 -3.57
C VAL A 101 -12.76 15.46 -2.65
N GLN A 102 -12.29 16.71 -2.69
CA GLN A 102 -12.86 17.80 -1.90
C GLN A 102 -14.33 18.05 -2.26
N ALA A 103 -14.67 18.08 -3.55
CA ALA A 103 -16.05 18.23 -4.00
C ALA A 103 -16.93 17.07 -3.52
N LEU A 104 -16.47 15.81 -3.65
CA LEU A 104 -17.21 14.63 -3.16
C LEU A 104 -17.52 14.72 -1.66
N TYR A 105 -16.55 15.15 -0.85
CA TYR A 105 -16.80 15.32 0.58
C TYR A 105 -17.69 16.52 0.88
N LYS A 106 -17.47 17.67 0.24
CA LYS A 106 -18.30 18.87 0.46
C LYS A 106 -19.76 18.63 0.08
N ASP A 107 -20.01 18.01 -1.06
CA ASP A 107 -21.33 17.97 -1.68
C ASP A 107 -22.12 16.71 -1.30
N PHE A 108 -21.43 15.63 -0.89
CA PHE A 108 -22.10 14.35 -0.60
C PHE A 108 -21.75 13.75 0.76
N PHE A 109 -20.46 13.57 1.10
CA PHE A 109 -20.03 12.82 2.29
C PHE A 109 -19.85 13.68 3.56
N GLU A 110 -20.00 14.98 3.48
CA GLU A 110 -19.77 16.01 4.51
C GLU A 110 -18.30 16.13 4.97
N LYS A 111 -17.78 15.09 5.62
CA LYS A 111 -16.40 15.03 6.14
C LYS A 111 -15.89 13.59 6.21
N PRO A 112 -14.56 13.36 6.23
CA PRO A 112 -14.01 12.04 6.51
C PRO A 112 -14.53 11.51 7.85
N ASN A 113 -14.92 10.23 7.88
CA ASN A 113 -15.53 9.56 9.04
C ASN A 113 -16.87 10.16 9.50
N SER A 114 -17.63 10.85 8.63
CA SER A 114 -19.05 11.13 8.88
C SER A 114 -19.86 9.83 8.93
N HIS A 115 -21.09 9.90 9.44
CA HIS A 115 -21.99 8.74 9.45
C HIS A 115 -22.17 8.17 8.03
N LYS A 116 -22.45 9.03 7.05
CA LYS A 116 -22.64 8.64 5.65
C LYS A 116 -21.36 8.08 5.02
N SER A 117 -20.19 8.69 5.27
CA SER A 117 -18.93 8.15 4.72
C SER A 117 -18.62 6.79 5.33
N HIS A 118 -18.89 6.62 6.63
CA HIS A 118 -18.66 5.35 7.33
C HIS A 118 -19.62 4.26 6.85
N GLU A 119 -20.87 4.59 6.56
CA GLU A 119 -21.85 3.63 6.05
C GLU A 119 -21.49 3.13 4.64
N ILE A 120 -21.02 4.03 3.76
CA ILE A 120 -20.83 3.72 2.33
C ILE A 120 -19.40 3.28 2.01
N LEU A 121 -18.38 3.88 2.62
CA LEU A 121 -16.98 3.69 2.23
C LEU A 121 -16.21 2.73 3.14
N HIS A 122 -16.77 2.36 4.30
CA HIS A 122 -16.11 1.45 5.23
C HIS A 122 -16.71 0.05 5.17
N THR A 123 -15.87 -0.95 5.39
CA THR A 123 -16.28 -2.35 5.49
C THR A 123 -15.54 -3.02 6.65
N LYS A 124 -16.01 -4.20 7.03
CA LYS A 124 -15.40 -5.03 8.08
C LYS A 124 -15.29 -6.46 7.59
N TYR A 125 -14.19 -7.11 7.96
CA TYR A 125 -14.01 -8.53 7.72
C TYR A 125 -14.45 -9.31 8.96
N VAL A 126 -15.07 -10.46 8.73
CA VAL A 126 -15.45 -11.40 9.79
C VAL A 126 -14.65 -12.69 9.60
N ALA A 127 -14.41 -13.40 10.69
CA ALA A 127 -13.88 -14.75 10.62
C ALA A 127 -14.81 -15.61 9.77
N ARG A 128 -14.24 -16.37 8.85
CA ARG A 128 -14.96 -17.32 8.00
C ARG A 128 -14.24 -18.65 8.06
N ASP A 129 -15.01 -19.72 8.16
CA ASP A 129 -14.47 -21.07 8.05
C ASP A 129 -13.88 -21.27 6.65
N ARG A 130 -12.83 -22.08 6.59
CA ARG A 130 -12.28 -22.53 5.32
C ARG A 130 -13.21 -23.62 4.78
N PHE A 131 -14.14 -23.19 3.94
CA PHE A 131 -15.19 -23.98 3.30
C PHE A 131 -16.30 -24.40 4.26
#